data_AF-A0A2K8SIC0-F1
#
_entry.id   AF-A0A2K8SIC0-F1
#
_cell.length_a   1.000
_cell.length_b   1.000
_cell.length_c   1.000
_cell.angle_alpha   90.00
_cell.angle_beta   90.00
_cell.angle_gamma   90.00
#
_symmetry.space_group_name_H-M   'P 1'
#
loop_
_entity.id
_entity.type
_entity.pdbx_description
1 polymer ?
#
loop_
_entity_poly.entity_id
_entity_poly.type
_entity_poly.pdbx_seq_one_letter_code
_entity_poly.pdbx_strand_id
1 'polypeptide(L)'
;METFTNEIISNLLASSLKTAKLDETGWSDIGSDPGSSEGKFINWLTIDDLAKSVYADVQRIRLHPLVPLEIPIYGYIYNVKTGQLIEVPEATKVGLAR
;
A
#
# COMPACT_ATOMS: atom_id res chain seq x y z
N MET A 1 0.80 -5.04 -3.33
CA MET A 1 1.37 -3.86 -3.99
C MET A 1 2.88 -3.71 -3.72
N GLU A 2 3.54 -4.71 -3.13
CA GLU A 2 4.94 -4.60 -2.69
C GLU A 2 5.96 -4.41 -3.82
N THR A 3 5.58 -4.68 -5.07
CA THR A 3 6.50 -4.59 -6.21
C THR A 3 6.51 -3.20 -6.84
N PHE A 4 5.66 -2.27 -6.41
CA PHE A 4 5.58 -0.92 -6.97
C PHE A 4 5.35 0.15 -5.91
N THR A 5 5.93 1.32 -6.14
CA THR A 5 5.78 2.53 -5.30
C THR A 5 5.03 3.62 -6.07
N ASN A 6 4.58 4.66 -5.36
CA ASN A 6 4.06 5.89 -5.99
C ASN A 6 5.00 6.39 -7.11
N GLU A 7 6.31 6.36 -6.87
CA GLU A 7 7.33 6.76 -7.84
C GLU A 7 7.36 5.84 -9.07
N ILE A 8 7.37 4.52 -8.87
CA ILE A 8 7.36 3.54 -9.97
C ILE A 8 6.12 3.75 -10.85
N ILE A 9 4.91 3.81 -10.26
CA ILE A 9 3.68 4.01 -11.03
C ILE A 9 3.73 5.34 -11.79
N SER A 10 4.16 6.42 -11.14
CA SER A 10 4.23 7.74 -11.77
C SER A 10 5.21 7.78 -12.93
N ASN A 11 6.36 7.11 -12.81
CA ASN A 11 7.38 7.06 -13.85
C ASN A 11 6.94 6.19 -15.04
N LEU A 12 6.28 5.06 -14.79
CA LEU A 12 5.71 4.21 -15.84
C LEU A 12 4.67 4.99 -16.66
N LEU A 13 3.72 5.65 -15.96
CA LEU A 13 2.67 6.44 -16.61
C LEU A 13 3.22 7.65 -17.37
N ALA A 14 4.31 8.26 -16.90
CA ALA A 14 4.96 9.36 -17.60
C ALA A 14 5.61 8.93 -18.92
N SER A 15 5.99 7.65 -19.03
CA SER A 15 6.61 7.08 -20.22
C SER A 15 5.56 6.67 -21.27
N SER A 16 4.65 5.76 -20.92
CA SER A 16 3.55 5.34 -21.79
C SER A 16 2.31 4.90 -21.00
N LEU A 17 1.15 4.90 -21.67
CA LEU A 17 -0.10 4.34 -21.13
C LEU A 17 -0.31 2.86 -21.49
N LYS A 18 0.71 2.19 -22.03
CA LYS A 18 0.65 0.75 -22.31
C LYS A 18 0.91 -0.05 -21.04
N THR A 19 0.48 -1.31 -21.06
CA THR A 19 0.72 -2.24 -19.96
C THR A 19 2.22 -2.42 -19.74
N ALA A 20 2.71 -1.99 -18.58
CA ALA A 20 4.08 -2.22 -18.14
C ALA A 20 4.36 -3.71 -17.90
N LYS A 21 5.61 -4.11 -18.06
CA LYS A 21 6.08 -5.47 -17.80
C LYS A 21 6.81 -5.53 -16.46
N LEU A 22 6.56 -6.59 -15.69
CA LEU A 22 7.32 -6.92 -14.49
C LEU A 22 8.17 -8.17 -14.75
N ASP A 23 9.47 -8.08 -14.50
CA ASP A 23 10.39 -9.23 -14.49
C ASP A 23 11.38 -9.14 -13.31
N GLU A 24 12.42 -10.00 -13.34
CA GLU A 24 13.43 -10.09 -12.27
C GLU A 24 14.16 -8.77 -12.00
N THR A 25 14.19 -7.86 -12.96
CA THR A 25 14.84 -6.54 -12.83
C THR A 25 13.90 -5.45 -12.33
N GLY A 26 12.61 -5.75 -12.19
CA GLY A 26 11.57 -4.81 -11.75
C GLY A 26 10.59 -4.44 -12.86
N TRP A 27 9.91 -3.32 -12.67
CA TRP A 27 8.95 -2.81 -13.64
C TRP A 27 9.66 -2.05 -14.77
N SER A 28 9.25 -2.31 -16.01
CA SER A 28 9.71 -1.60 -17.20
C SER A 28 8.53 -1.23 -18.10
N ASP A 29 8.63 -0.07 -18.73
CA ASP A 29 7.72 0.32 -19.80
C ASP A 29 8.24 -0.21 -21.15
N ILE A 30 7.33 -0.73 -21.97
CA ILE A 30 7.59 -1.28 -23.31
C ILE A 30 6.74 -0.60 -24.39
N GLY A 31 5.94 0.41 -24.02
CA GLY A 31 5.10 1.15 -24.95
C GLY A 31 5.84 2.25 -25.70
N SER A 32 5.35 2.57 -26.89
CA SER A 32 5.87 3.66 -27.74
C SER A 32 4.95 4.88 -27.81
N ASP A 33 3.74 4.76 -27.26
CA ASP A 33 2.74 5.85 -27.24
C ASP A 33 3.02 6.82 -26.08
N PRO A 34 2.65 8.10 -26.19
CA PRO A 34 2.93 9.08 -25.15
C PRO A 34 2.22 8.76 -23.83
N GLY A 35 2.96 8.87 -22.74
CA GLY A 35 2.45 8.84 -21.37
C GLY A 35 1.87 10.18 -20.91
N SER A 36 1.70 10.30 -19.58
CA SER A 36 1.23 11.51 -18.91
C SER A 36 1.92 11.70 -17.56
N SER A 37 2.33 12.94 -17.28
CA SER A 37 2.90 13.33 -15.98
C SER A 37 1.86 13.42 -14.86
N GLU A 38 0.56 13.33 -15.17
CA GLU A 38 -0.52 13.47 -14.17
C GLU A 38 -0.42 12.44 -13.05
N GLY A 39 0.18 11.27 -13.31
CA GLY A 39 0.41 10.24 -12.30
C GLY A 39 1.21 10.73 -11.08
N LYS A 40 2.06 11.76 -11.25
CA LYS A 40 2.87 12.37 -10.17
C LYS A 40 2.02 13.12 -9.14
N PHE A 41 0.80 13.51 -9.48
CA PHE A 41 -0.12 14.23 -8.58
C PHE A 41 -1.10 13.31 -7.88
N ILE A 42 -1.04 11.99 -8.16
CA ILE A 42 -1.89 10.98 -7.53
C ILE A 42 -1.11 10.35 -6.38
N ASN A 43 -1.73 10.30 -5.20
CA ASN A 43 -1.26 9.43 -4.13
C ASN A 43 -1.87 8.04 -4.33
N TRP A 44 -1.07 7.09 -4.80
CA TRP A 44 -1.52 5.74 -5.12
C TRP A 44 -1.67 4.84 -3.89
N LEU A 45 -1.28 5.33 -2.70
CA LEU A 45 -1.36 4.59 -1.43
C LEU A 45 -0.68 3.21 -1.52
N THR A 46 0.48 3.16 -2.19
CA THR A 46 1.26 1.93 -2.34
C THR A 46 1.76 1.41 -1.00
N ILE A 47 1.94 0.08 -0.93
CA ILE A 47 2.41 -0.62 0.26
C ILE A 47 3.81 -1.15 -0.05
N ASP A 48 4.83 -0.57 0.58
CA ASP A 48 6.23 -1.00 0.49
C ASP A 48 6.54 -2.15 1.44
N ASP A 49 5.95 -2.12 2.64
CA ASP A 49 6.11 -3.09 3.71
C ASP A 49 4.74 -3.34 4.35
N LEU A 50 4.27 -4.59 4.25
CA LEU A 50 2.93 -4.98 4.70
C LEU A 50 2.71 -4.72 6.20
N ALA A 51 3.70 -5.00 7.04
CA ALA A 51 3.54 -4.86 8.49
C ALA A 51 3.51 -3.38 8.88
N LYS A 52 4.38 -2.56 8.28
CA LYS A 52 4.39 -1.11 8.50
C LYS A 52 3.13 -0.44 7.99
N SER A 53 2.60 -0.84 6.84
CA SER A 53 1.35 -0.26 6.31
C SER A 53 0.18 -0.55 7.24
N VAL A 54 0.04 -1.81 7.70
CA VAL A 54 -1.01 -2.21 8.64
C VAL A 54 -0.87 -1.44 9.97
N TYR A 55 0.35 -1.32 10.50
CA TYR A 55 0.60 -0.52 11.70
C TYR A 55 0.17 0.94 11.53
N ALA A 56 0.59 1.58 10.43
CA ALA A 56 0.28 2.98 10.15
C ALA A 56 -1.22 3.22 10.01
N ASP A 57 -1.93 2.32 9.33
CA ASP A 57 -3.38 2.39 9.17
C ASP A 57 -4.10 2.23 10.52
N VAL A 58 -3.74 1.23 11.32
CA VAL A 58 -4.34 1.03 12.65
C VAL A 58 -4.08 2.23 13.56
N GLN A 59 -2.85 2.77 13.56
CA GLN A 59 -2.53 3.97 14.33
C GLN A 59 -3.37 5.17 13.85
N ARG A 60 -3.50 5.38 12.54
CA ARG A 60 -4.29 6.46 11.96
C ARG A 60 -5.76 6.35 12.36
N ILE A 61 -6.35 5.15 12.28
CA ILE A 61 -7.74 4.89 12.68
C ILE A 61 -7.90 5.15 14.19
N ARG A 62 -7.00 4.66 15.03
CA ARG A 62 -7.07 4.88 16.49
C ARG A 62 -7.01 6.37 16.85
N LEU A 63 -6.21 7.15 16.15
CA LEU A 63 -6.07 8.60 16.39
C LEU A 63 -7.15 9.43 15.69
N HIS A 64 -8.07 8.80 14.93
CA HIS A 64 -9.05 9.53 14.14
C HIS A 64 -10.21 10.05 15.00
N PRO A 65 -10.57 11.36 14.92
CA PRO A 65 -11.61 11.96 15.77
C PRO A 65 -13.01 11.40 15.53
N LEU A 66 -13.23 10.70 14.41
CA LEU A 66 -14.49 10.03 14.07
C LEU A 66 -14.56 8.56 14.51
N VAL A 67 -13.58 8.06 15.28
CA VAL A 67 -13.57 6.68 15.79
C VAL A 67 -13.67 6.70 17.32
N PRO A 68 -14.76 6.17 17.90
CA PRO A 68 -14.93 6.08 19.35
C PRO A 68 -13.75 5.38 20.07
N LEU A 69 -13.40 5.85 21.27
CA LEU A 69 -12.20 5.42 22.00
C LEU A 69 -12.31 3.99 22.55
N GLU A 70 -13.53 3.55 22.82
CA GLU A 70 -13.87 2.24 23.37
C GLU A 70 -13.76 1.10 22.34
N ILE A 71 -13.68 1.41 21.03
CA ILE A 71 -13.59 0.40 19.97
C ILE A 71 -12.13 -0.06 19.82
N PRO A 72 -11.81 -1.35 20.07
CA PRO A 72 -10.49 -1.89 19.79
C PRO A 72 -10.30 -2.08 18.28
N ILE A 73 -9.08 -1.88 17.81
CA ILE A 73 -8.71 -1.99 16.39
C ILE A 73 -7.55 -2.99 16.28
N TYR A 74 -7.64 -3.92 15.33
CA TYR A 74 -6.64 -4.96 15.10
C TYR A 74 -6.10 -4.90 13.68
N GLY A 75 -4.86 -5.36 13.50
CA GLY A 75 -4.19 -5.41 12.21
C GLY A 75 -3.74 -6.82 11.87
N TYR A 76 -4.12 -7.29 10.68
CA TYR A 76 -3.73 -8.61 10.17
C TYR A 76 -3.33 -8.53 8.71
N ILE A 77 -2.42 -9.41 8.30
CA ILE A 77 -2.05 -9.66 6.91
C ILE A 77 -2.67 -10.98 6.48
N TYR A 78 -3.45 -10.96 5.41
CA TYR A 78 -3.98 -12.18 4.80
C TYR A 78 -2.95 -12.80 3.86
N ASN A 79 -2.49 -14.01 4.17
CA ASN A 79 -1.61 -14.77 3.30
C ASN A 79 -2.42 -15.47 2.21
N VAL A 80 -2.38 -14.93 0.98
CA VAL A 80 -3.16 -15.44 -0.16
C VAL A 80 -2.79 -16.86 -0.61
N LYS A 81 -1.61 -17.38 -0.23
CA LYS A 81 -1.18 -18.74 -0.58
C LYS A 81 -1.72 -19.79 0.39
N THR A 82 -1.79 -19.44 1.67
CA THR A 82 -2.17 -20.38 2.74
C THR A 82 -3.57 -20.14 3.29
N GLY A 83 -4.16 -18.97 3.03
CA GLY A 83 -5.43 -18.54 3.59
C GLY A 83 -5.37 -18.08 5.06
N GLN A 84 -4.17 -18.00 5.65
CA GLN A 84 -4.01 -17.63 7.05
C GLN A 84 -4.08 -16.12 7.27
N LEU A 85 -4.63 -15.72 8.42
CA LEU A 85 -4.49 -14.36 8.95
C LEU A 85 -3.29 -14.30 9.88
N ILE A 86 -2.30 -13.50 9.50
CA ILE A 86 -1.07 -13.30 10.26
C ILE A 86 -1.25 -11.99 11.04
N GLU A 87 -1.20 -12.06 12.36
CA GLU A 87 -1.28 -10.87 13.22
C GLU A 87 -0.08 -9.97 13.00
N VAL A 88 -0.32 -8.64 13.07
CA VAL A 88 0.72 -7.63 13.20
C VAL A 88 0.71 -7.13 14.66
N PRO A 89 1.58 -7.65 15.55
CA PRO A 89 1.49 -7.40 16.99
C PRO A 89 1.57 -5.92 17.38
N GLU A 90 2.39 -5.15 16.66
CA GLU A 90 2.55 -3.71 16.88
C GLU A 90 1.26 -2.95 16.55
N ALA A 91 0.51 -3.41 15.54
CA ALA A 91 -0.78 -2.84 15.17
C ALA A 91 -1.82 -3.12 16.26
N THR A 92 -1.90 -4.35 16.76
CA THR A 92 -2.76 -4.70 17.91
C THR A 92 -2.43 -3.83 19.13
N LYS A 93 -1.14 -3.64 19.44
CA LYS A 93 -0.69 -2.83 20.58
C LYS A 93 -1.12 -1.36 20.46
N VAL A 94 -0.99 -0.76 19.28
CA VAL A 94 -1.37 0.66 19.09
C VAL A 94 -2.88 0.84 18.98
N GLY A 95 -3.61 -0.20 18.55
CA GLY A 95 -5.06 -0.19 18.36
C GLY A 95 -5.91 -0.50 19.62
N LEU A 96 -5.28 -0.70 20.78
CA LEU A 96 -6.00 -0.90 22.04
C LEU A 96 -6.99 0.24 22.32
N ALA A 97 -8.16 -0.12 22.85
CA ALA A 97 -9.14 0.83 23.33
C ALA A 97 -8.56 1.72 24.45
N ARG A 98 -9.08 2.95 24.57
CA ARG A 98 -8.62 3.96 25.54
C ARG A 98 -9.78 4.52 26.35
#